data_AF-A0A6C0CE25-F1
#
_entry.id   AF-A0A6C0CE25-F1
#
_cell.length_a   1.000
_cell.length_b   1.000
_cell.length_c   1.000
_cell.angle_alpha   90.00
_cell.angle_beta   90.00
_cell.angle_gamma   90.00
#
_symmetry.space_group_name_H-M   'P 1'
#
loop_
_entity.id
_entity.type
_entity.pdbx_description
1 polymer ?
#
loop_
_entity_poly.entity_id
_entity_poly.type
_entity_poly.pdbx_seq_one_letter_code
_entity_poly.pdbx_strand_id
1 'polypeptide(L)'
;MKSFENDYVKCNIDVDKNNVIITGYVKNYKNYKSLALMAPNPPDKITSYSGKDLPFPCEAIAFENTPNFKIIKDGVIDATFIYPNSYYSPDGLKKVVSPIIISLDAIKIIIQLDDHFVLKTLRDRKRGDPFFYSTRELMLPVGTAEQVMKNYSFAKLNFNIA
;
A
#
# COMPACT_ATOMS: atom_id res chain seq x y z
N MET A 1 -5.16 -13.72 5.43
CA MET A 1 -6.43 -13.45 6.13
C MET A 1 -6.26 -12.54 7.35
N LYS A 2 -6.74 -11.30 7.27
CA LYS A 2 -6.74 -10.29 8.34
C LYS A 2 -8.19 -10.06 8.79
N SER A 3 -8.50 -10.29 10.05
CA SER A 3 -9.84 -10.04 10.61
C SER A 3 -9.88 -8.65 11.26
N PHE A 4 -10.88 -7.86 10.91
CA PHE A 4 -11.14 -6.56 11.49
C PHE A 4 -12.53 -6.55 12.12
N GLU A 5 -12.59 -6.23 13.42
CA GLU A 5 -13.84 -6.08 14.14
C GLU A 5 -13.89 -4.72 14.83
N ASN A 6 -15.01 -4.03 14.62
CA ASN A 6 -15.34 -2.76 15.26
C ASN A 6 -16.81 -2.81 15.73
N ASP A 7 -17.27 -1.78 16.42
CA ASP A 7 -18.62 -1.65 16.95
C ASP A 7 -19.68 -1.67 15.84
N TYR A 8 -19.29 -1.24 14.64
CA TYR A 8 -20.18 -1.10 13.48
C TYR A 8 -20.04 -2.24 12.47
N VAL A 9 -18.85 -2.82 12.31
CA VAL A 9 -18.56 -3.73 11.19
C VAL A 9 -17.65 -4.86 11.63
N LYS A 10 -17.92 -6.07 11.12
CA LYS A 10 -17.01 -7.20 11.19
C LYS A 10 -16.65 -7.67 9.78
N CYS A 11 -15.37 -7.59 9.43
CA CYS A 11 -14.85 -7.95 8.12
C CYS A 11 -13.66 -8.89 8.23
N ASN A 12 -13.57 -9.81 7.27
CA ASN A 12 -12.41 -10.62 6.97
C ASN A 12 -11.89 -10.20 5.61
N ILE A 13 -10.60 -9.92 5.56
CA ILE A 13 -9.91 -9.52 4.34
C ILE A 13 -8.93 -10.62 4.00
N ASP A 14 -9.05 -11.14 2.78
CA ASP A 14 -8.09 -12.07 2.22
C ASP A 14 -7.50 -11.53 0.92
N VAL A 15 -6.23 -11.82 0.69
CA VAL A 15 -5.47 -11.31 -0.46
C VAL A 15 -5.10 -12.49 -1.32
N ASP A 16 -5.73 -12.59 -2.49
CA ASP A 16 -5.40 -13.57 -3.52
C ASP A 16 -4.64 -12.90 -4.67
N LYS A 17 -3.30 -13.02 -4.64
CA LYS A 17 -2.36 -12.42 -5.60
C LYS A 17 -2.51 -10.91 -5.76
N ASN A 18 -3.41 -10.49 -6.64
CA ASN A 18 -3.69 -9.10 -6.99
C ASN A 18 -5.12 -8.68 -6.62
N ASN A 19 -5.93 -9.58 -6.09
CA ASN A 19 -7.30 -9.31 -5.69
C ASN A 19 -7.40 -9.32 -4.17
N VAL A 20 -8.28 -8.47 -3.64
CA VAL A 20 -8.60 -8.38 -2.23
C VAL A 20 -10.07 -8.79 -2.09
N ILE A 21 -10.28 -9.90 -1.42
CA ILE A 21 -11.59 -10.46 -1.13
C ILE A 21 -12.00 -9.99 0.26
N ILE A 22 -13.11 -9.26 0.32
CA ILE A 22 -13.63 -8.65 1.54
C ILE A 22 -14.95 -9.33 1.83
N THR A 23 -15.01 -10.07 2.93
CA THR A 23 -16.21 -10.79 3.38
C THR A 23 -16.58 -10.33 4.78
N GLY A 24 -17.85 -10.16 5.09
CA GLY A 24 -18.24 -9.66 6.40
C GLY A 24 -19.69 -9.22 6.48
N TYR A 25 -20.00 -8.50 7.56
CA TYR A 25 -21.31 -7.91 7.75
C TYR A 25 -21.25 -6.62 8.56
N VAL A 26 -22.23 -5.75 8.30
CA VAL A 26 -22.47 -4.51 9.03
C VAL A 26 -23.46 -4.78 10.17
N LYS A 27 -23.06 -4.46 11.40
CA LYS A 27 -23.91 -4.55 12.58
C LYS A 27 -25.01 -3.49 12.45
N ASN A 28 -26.27 -3.85 12.74
CA ASN A 28 -27.42 -2.95 12.69
C ASN A 28 -27.62 -2.21 11.34
N TYR A 29 -27.43 -2.91 10.22
CA TYR A 29 -27.48 -2.32 8.87
C TYR A 29 -28.75 -1.50 8.58
N LYS A 30 -29.90 -1.86 9.16
CA LYS A 30 -31.20 -1.17 8.99
C LYS A 30 -31.21 0.28 9.49
N ASN A 31 -30.26 0.64 10.35
CA ASN A 31 -30.16 2.00 10.89
C ASN A 31 -29.46 2.96 9.92
N TYR A 32 -28.83 2.45 8.86
CA TYR A 32 -28.07 3.24 7.90
C TYR A 32 -28.81 3.30 6.57
N LYS A 33 -28.83 4.48 5.94
CA LYS A 33 -29.51 4.70 4.66
C LYS A 33 -28.62 4.41 3.47
N SER A 34 -27.32 4.71 3.60
CA SER A 34 -26.32 4.55 2.57
C SER A 34 -25.13 3.76 3.12
N LEU A 35 -24.87 2.62 2.49
CA LEU A 35 -23.72 1.78 2.78
C LEU A 35 -22.92 1.58 1.49
N ALA A 36 -21.69 2.05 1.49
CA ALA A 36 -20.79 1.92 0.36
C ALA A 36 -19.42 1.44 0.82
N LEU A 37 -18.85 0.54 0.03
CA LEU A 37 -17.49 0.07 0.13
C LEU A 37 -16.71 0.66 -1.04
N MET A 38 -15.60 1.32 -0.75
CA MET A 38 -14.75 1.93 -1.77
C MET A 38 -13.28 1.72 -1.43
N ALA A 39 -12.45 1.59 -2.46
CA ALA A 39 -11.00 1.62 -2.32
C ALA A 39 -10.38 2.40 -3.50
N PRO A 40 -9.16 2.92 -3.33
CA PRO A 40 -8.43 3.57 -4.42
C PRO A 40 -8.25 2.69 -5.64
N ASN A 41 -7.93 3.33 -6.76
CA ASN A 41 -7.49 2.68 -7.98
C ASN A 41 -6.31 1.72 -7.71
N PRO A 42 -6.18 0.63 -8.49
CA PRO A 42 -5.01 -0.23 -8.42
C PRO A 42 -3.74 0.50 -8.90
N PRO A 43 -2.55 -0.02 -8.57
CA PRO A 43 -1.29 0.60 -8.97
C PRO A 43 -1.07 0.54 -10.49
N ASP A 44 -0.43 1.58 -11.02
CA ASP A 44 -0.09 1.68 -12.43
C ASP A 44 0.91 0.60 -12.85
N LYS A 45 0.58 -0.13 -13.91
CA LYS A 45 1.39 -1.24 -14.45
C LYS A 45 2.36 -0.82 -15.55
N ILE A 46 2.72 0.48 -15.61
CA ILE A 46 3.64 0.99 -16.62
C ILE A 46 5.05 0.42 -16.47
N THR A 47 5.82 0.42 -17.55
CA THR A 47 7.16 -0.18 -17.60
C THR A 47 8.24 0.69 -16.95
N SER A 48 8.01 1.99 -16.81
CA SER A 48 9.00 2.92 -16.25
C SER A 48 9.17 2.69 -14.75
N TYR A 49 10.42 2.54 -14.30
CA TYR A 49 10.74 2.34 -12.89
C TYR A 49 10.19 3.47 -12.00
N SER A 50 10.38 4.72 -12.45
CA SER A 50 9.97 5.90 -11.71
C SER A 50 8.47 6.15 -11.75
N GLY A 51 7.72 5.57 -12.70
CA GLY A 51 6.28 5.82 -12.83
C GLY A 51 5.42 4.68 -12.28
N LYS A 52 5.94 3.46 -12.26
CA LYS A 52 5.18 2.27 -11.86
C LYS A 52 4.90 2.26 -10.35
N ASP A 53 3.70 1.85 -9.96
CA ASP A 53 3.28 1.64 -8.55
C ASP A 53 3.58 2.83 -7.60
N LEU A 54 3.62 4.07 -8.11
CA LEU A 54 3.74 5.24 -7.25
C LEU A 54 2.44 5.50 -6.49
N PRO A 55 2.49 6.00 -5.24
CA PRO A 55 1.30 6.47 -4.55
C PRO A 55 0.62 7.60 -5.32
N PHE A 56 -0.71 7.64 -5.31
CA PHE A 56 -1.43 8.76 -5.91
C PHE A 56 -1.17 10.07 -5.16
N PRO A 57 -1.12 11.22 -5.85
CA PRO A 57 -0.78 12.50 -5.23
C PRO A 57 -1.85 13.02 -4.26
N CYS A 58 -3.12 12.67 -4.45
CA CYS A 58 -4.23 13.07 -3.57
C CYS A 58 -5.40 12.07 -3.64
N GLU A 59 -6.32 12.17 -2.68
CA GLU A 59 -7.54 11.35 -2.61
C GLU A 59 -8.41 11.50 -3.87
N ALA A 60 -8.59 12.73 -4.39
CA ALA A 60 -9.44 12.99 -5.54
C ALA A 60 -9.04 12.15 -6.77
N ILE A 61 -7.73 12.08 -7.05
CA ILE A 61 -7.18 11.28 -8.16
C ILE A 61 -7.22 9.78 -7.83
N ALA A 62 -6.98 9.42 -6.57
CA ALA A 62 -6.97 8.02 -6.14
C ALA A 62 -8.35 7.34 -6.31
N PHE A 63 -9.44 8.08 -6.13
CA PHE A 63 -10.81 7.56 -6.23
C PHE A 63 -11.53 7.91 -7.54
N GLU A 64 -10.88 8.66 -8.43
CA GLU A 64 -11.45 9.01 -9.73
C GLU A 64 -11.73 7.74 -10.56
N ASN A 65 -13.00 7.50 -10.87
CA ASN A 65 -13.48 6.35 -11.64
C ASN A 65 -12.95 4.98 -11.16
N THR A 66 -12.81 4.81 -9.83
CA THR A 66 -12.26 3.58 -9.28
C THR A 66 -13.11 2.34 -9.62
N PRO A 67 -12.51 1.23 -10.10
CA PRO A 67 -13.23 -0.03 -10.28
C PRO A 67 -13.55 -0.68 -8.92
N ASN A 68 -12.88 -0.26 -7.85
CA ASN A 68 -13.03 -0.79 -6.50
C ASN A 68 -14.15 -0.07 -5.74
N PHE A 69 -15.36 -0.10 -6.28
CA PHE A 69 -16.54 0.50 -5.67
C PHE A 69 -17.71 -0.48 -5.64
N LYS A 70 -18.37 -0.63 -4.49
CA LYS A 70 -19.56 -1.47 -4.33
C LYS A 70 -20.54 -0.89 -3.32
N ILE A 71 -21.81 -0.84 -3.70
CA ILE A 71 -22.91 -0.46 -2.79
C ILE A 71 -23.39 -1.72 -2.05
N ILE A 72 -23.54 -1.61 -0.73
CA ILE A 72 -24.01 -2.70 0.14
C ILE A 72 -25.52 -2.48 0.39
N LYS A 73 -26.36 -3.47 0.05
CA LYS A 73 -27.82 -3.36 0.19
C LYS A 73 -28.37 -4.08 1.43
N ASP A 74 -27.86 -5.28 1.71
CA ASP A 74 -28.44 -6.16 2.74
C ASP A 74 -27.56 -6.31 4.00
N GLY A 75 -26.63 -5.38 4.20
CA GLY A 75 -25.68 -5.43 5.31
C GLY A 75 -24.62 -6.53 5.20
N VAL A 76 -24.71 -7.43 4.21
CA VAL A 76 -23.69 -8.42 3.89
C VAL A 76 -22.62 -7.77 3.01
N ILE A 77 -21.37 -7.85 3.46
CA ILE A 77 -20.21 -7.40 2.72
C ILE A 77 -19.64 -8.61 2.01
N ASP A 78 -19.74 -8.62 0.70
CA ASP A 78 -19.04 -9.56 -0.17
C ASP A 78 -18.55 -8.77 -1.37
N ALA A 79 -17.24 -8.51 -1.45
CA ALA A 79 -16.65 -7.72 -2.53
C ALA A 79 -15.30 -8.29 -2.91
N THR A 80 -15.02 -8.29 -4.21
CA THR A 80 -13.70 -8.58 -4.75
C THR A 80 -13.17 -7.32 -5.42
N PHE A 81 -12.14 -6.74 -4.84
CA PHE A 81 -11.45 -5.56 -5.36
C PHE A 81 -10.11 -5.95 -5.95
N ILE A 82 -9.60 -5.15 -6.88
CA ILE A 82 -8.21 -5.22 -7.30
C ILE A 82 -7.38 -4.51 -6.22
N TYR A 83 -6.19 -5.02 -5.89
CA TYR A 83 -5.35 -4.51 -4.81
C TYR A 83 -5.19 -2.98 -4.91
N PRO A 84 -5.70 -2.21 -3.93
CA PRO A 84 -5.71 -0.77 -4.03
C PRO A 84 -4.32 -0.19 -3.83
N ASN A 85 -4.02 0.90 -4.52
CA ASN A 85 -2.78 1.63 -4.30
C ASN A 85 -2.90 2.60 -3.11
N SER A 86 -1.75 3.06 -2.64
CA SER A 86 -1.64 4.12 -1.64
C SER A 86 -1.84 5.51 -2.25
N TYR A 87 -2.17 6.50 -1.42
CA TYR A 87 -2.27 7.90 -1.83
C TYR A 87 -1.82 8.83 -0.70
N TYR A 88 -1.54 10.09 -1.03
CA TYR A 88 -1.19 11.10 -0.03
C TYR A 88 -2.41 11.86 0.48
N SER A 89 -2.40 12.20 1.77
CA SER A 89 -3.41 13.09 2.38
C SER A 89 -3.47 14.43 1.63
N PRO A 90 -4.54 15.23 1.79
CA PRO A 90 -4.63 16.56 1.15
C PRO A 90 -3.43 17.48 1.47
N ASP A 91 -2.83 17.34 2.67
CA ASP A 91 -1.60 18.06 3.06
C ASP A 91 -0.34 17.59 2.30
N GLY A 92 -0.47 16.47 1.60
CA GLY A 92 0.55 15.74 0.87
C GLY A 92 1.62 15.08 1.76
N LEU A 93 1.60 15.31 3.07
CA LEU A 93 2.65 14.87 4.01
C LEU A 93 2.50 13.41 4.43
N LYS A 94 1.26 12.95 4.61
CA LYS A 94 0.98 11.62 5.14
C LYS A 94 0.61 10.68 3.99
N LYS A 95 1.34 9.59 3.84
CA LYS A 95 0.98 8.49 2.94
C LYS A 95 -0.09 7.64 3.63
N VAL A 96 -1.27 7.52 3.02
CA VAL A 96 -2.31 6.58 3.42
C VAL A 96 -2.08 5.28 2.66
N VAL A 97 -1.73 4.23 3.39
CA VAL A 97 -1.34 2.94 2.82
C VAL A 97 -2.58 2.14 2.42
N SER A 98 -2.71 1.85 1.12
CA SER A 98 -3.70 0.97 0.49
C SER A 98 -5.00 0.79 1.30
N PRO A 99 -5.78 1.88 1.49
CA PRO A 99 -6.95 1.84 2.36
C PRO A 99 -8.16 1.21 1.69
N ILE A 100 -8.96 0.51 2.47
CA ILE A 100 -10.35 0.17 2.17
C ILE A 100 -11.23 1.05 3.05
N ILE A 101 -12.18 1.74 2.44
CA ILE A 101 -13.08 2.67 3.13
C ILE A 101 -14.49 2.08 3.12
N ILE A 102 -15.06 1.93 4.30
CA ILE A 102 -16.47 1.59 4.50
C ILE A 102 -17.17 2.88 4.93
N SER A 103 -18.09 3.37 4.09
CA SER A 103 -18.92 4.53 4.38
C SER A 103 -20.29 4.07 4.86
N LEU A 104 -20.64 4.43 6.10
CA LEU A 104 -21.93 4.21 6.74
C LEU A 104 -22.55 5.58 7.00
N ASP A 105 -23.33 6.08 6.05
CA ASP A 105 -23.84 7.47 6.05
C ASP A 105 -22.71 8.51 6.30
N ALA A 106 -22.63 9.08 7.51
CA ALA A 106 -21.60 10.06 7.89
C ALA A 106 -20.31 9.43 8.47
N ILE A 107 -20.35 8.15 8.83
CA ILE A 107 -19.24 7.46 9.48
C ILE A 107 -18.37 6.81 8.41
N LYS A 108 -17.07 7.15 8.39
CA LYS A 108 -16.07 6.53 7.52
C LYS A 108 -15.14 5.65 8.35
N ILE A 109 -15.08 4.37 8.02
CA ILE A 109 -14.16 3.41 8.64
C ILE A 109 -13.07 3.12 7.61
N ILE A 110 -11.82 3.38 7.98
CA ILE A 110 -10.65 3.18 7.11
C ILE A 110 -9.87 1.97 7.61
N ILE A 111 -9.71 0.97 6.77
CA ILE A 111 -8.92 -0.23 7.06
C ILE A 111 -7.68 -0.20 6.17
N GLN A 112 -6.49 -0.19 6.77
CA GLN A 112 -5.22 -0.17 6.03
C GLN A 112 -4.72 -1.60 5.75
N LEU A 113 -4.41 -1.85 4.48
CA LEU A 113 -3.71 -3.04 4.02
C LEU A 113 -2.19 -2.88 4.15
N ASP A 114 -1.46 -3.92 3.80
CA ASP A 114 0.00 -3.93 3.86
C ASP A 114 0.61 -3.12 2.70
N ASP A 115 1.72 -2.44 2.96
CA ASP A 115 2.39 -1.62 1.94
C ASP A 115 3.34 -2.48 1.11
N HIS A 116 2.97 -2.78 -0.14
CA HIS A 116 3.83 -3.52 -1.05
C HIS A 116 4.97 -2.66 -1.62
N PHE A 117 4.85 -1.32 -1.55
CA PHE A 117 5.74 -0.38 -2.24
C PHE A 117 6.24 0.73 -1.28
N VAL A 118 6.87 0.31 -0.18
CA VAL A 118 7.36 1.22 0.87
C VAL A 118 8.39 2.23 0.34
N LEU A 119 9.23 1.80 -0.60
CA LEU A 119 10.35 2.59 -1.11
C LEU A 119 9.95 3.60 -2.21
N LYS A 120 8.75 3.45 -2.78
CA LYS A 120 8.23 4.28 -3.88
C LYS A 120 7.47 5.47 -3.30
N THR A 121 8.02 6.67 -3.48
CA THR A 121 7.46 7.91 -2.96
C THR A 121 7.51 9.01 -4.03
N LEU A 122 6.46 9.83 -4.11
CA LEU A 122 6.45 11.03 -4.99
C LEU A 122 7.34 12.15 -4.43
N ARG A 123 7.63 12.08 -3.14
CA ARG A 123 8.48 13.03 -2.45
C ARG A 123 9.88 12.46 -2.34
N ASP A 124 10.84 13.36 -2.41
CA ASP A 124 12.19 13.06 -1.96
C ASP A 124 12.11 12.62 -0.49
N ARG A 125 12.81 11.53 -0.16
CA ARG A 125 12.84 11.06 1.23
C ARG A 125 13.41 12.21 2.05
N LYS A 126 12.84 12.47 3.23
CA LYS A 126 13.29 13.57 4.09
C LYS A 126 14.80 13.36 4.29
N ARG A 127 15.62 14.20 3.65
CA ARG A 127 17.06 14.28 3.89
C ARG A 127 17.20 14.98 5.24
N GLY A 128 16.87 14.23 6.29
CA GLY A 128 16.71 14.75 7.64
C GLY A 128 18.03 15.19 8.27
N ASP A 129 19.14 14.85 7.63
CA ASP A 129 20.49 15.06 8.13
C ASP A 129 21.42 15.34 6.93
N PRO A 130 22.29 16.37 6.99
CA PRO A 130 23.42 16.52 6.06
C PRO A 130 24.25 15.24 5.88
N PHE A 131 24.30 14.36 6.89
CA PHE A 131 24.97 13.07 6.82
C PHE A 131 24.23 12.00 5.99
N PHE A 132 23.06 12.30 5.42
CA PHE A 132 22.33 11.35 4.57
C PHE A 132 23.20 10.75 3.44
N TYR A 133 24.11 11.55 2.87
CA TYR A 133 25.07 11.07 1.88
C TYR A 133 26.34 10.46 2.47
N SER A 134 26.76 10.87 3.67
CA SER A 134 27.96 10.32 4.30
C SER A 134 27.73 8.93 4.87
N THR A 135 26.51 8.60 5.33
CA THR A 135 26.19 7.25 5.81
C THR A 135 26.26 6.23 4.69
N ARG A 136 26.14 6.65 3.42
CA ARG A 136 26.34 5.78 2.27
C ARG A 136 27.71 5.12 2.30
N GLU A 137 28.77 5.87 2.63
CA GLU A 137 30.14 5.34 2.69
C GLU A 137 30.36 4.44 3.91
N LEU A 138 29.53 4.55 4.94
CA LEU A 138 29.57 3.70 6.12
C LEU A 138 28.77 2.40 5.94
N MET A 139 27.61 2.46 5.28
CA MET A 139 26.76 1.30 4.98
C MET A 139 27.20 0.53 3.74
N LEU A 140 27.72 1.22 2.74
CA LEU A 140 28.27 0.69 1.50
C LEU A 140 29.70 1.23 1.35
N PRO A 141 30.66 0.70 2.14
CA PRO A 141 32.03 1.15 2.06
C PRO A 141 32.56 0.94 0.66
N VAL A 142 33.17 1.99 0.11
CA VAL A 142 33.91 1.91 -1.14
C VAL A 142 35.15 1.08 -0.85
N GLY A 143 35.07 -0.22 -1.19
CA GLY A 143 36.20 -1.13 -1.02
C GLY A 143 37.35 -0.74 -1.92
N THR A 144 38.58 -0.89 -1.44
CA THR A 144 39.75 -0.78 -2.32
C THR A 144 39.72 -1.90 -3.37
N ALA A 145 40.40 -1.69 -4.51
CA ALA A 145 40.47 -2.71 -5.56
C ALA A 145 40.93 -4.08 -5.00
N GLU A 146 41.87 -4.07 -4.05
CA GLU A 146 42.34 -5.28 -3.37
C GLU A 146 41.24 -5.97 -2.54
N GLN A 147 40.48 -5.21 -1.74
CA GLN A 147 39.38 -5.74 -0.94
C GLN A 147 38.28 -6.33 -1.84
N VAL A 148 37.98 -5.66 -2.95
CA VAL A 148 37.02 -6.16 -3.94
C VAL A 148 37.50 -7.49 -4.53
N MET A 149 38.77 -7.59 -4.93
CA MET A 149 39.35 -8.85 -5.45
C MET A 149 39.34 -9.97 -4.41
N LYS A 150 39.66 -9.67 -3.15
CA LYS A 150 39.62 -10.64 -2.04
C LYS A 150 38.20 -11.14 -1.78
N ASN A 151 37.23 -10.23 -1.72
CA ASN A 151 35.82 -10.57 -1.52
C ASN A 151 35.27 -11.39 -2.70
N TYR A 152 35.67 -11.06 -3.93
CA TYR A 152 35.28 -11.80 -5.12
C TYR A 152 35.90 -13.20 -5.16
N SER A 153 37.17 -13.33 -4.78
CA SER A 153 37.83 -14.63 -4.62
C SER A 153 37.14 -15.50 -3.56
N PHE A 154 36.84 -14.93 -2.39
CA PHE A 154 36.09 -15.60 -1.34
C PHE A 154 34.70 -16.05 -1.82
N ALA A 155 33.99 -15.20 -2.55
CA ALA A 155 32.66 -15.53 -3.06
C ALA A 155 32.70 -16.66 -4.11
N LYS A 156 33.73 -16.67 -4.97
CA LYS A 156 33.95 -17.75 -5.95
C LYS A 156 34.16 -19.10 -5.27
N LEU A 157 35.00 -19.14 -4.24
CA LEU A 157 35.33 -20.37 -3.53
C LEU A 157 34.15 -20.93 -2.72
N ASN A 158 33.36 -20.06 -2.07
CA ASN A 158 32.33 -20.50 -1.14
C ASN A 158 30.92 -20.60 -1.74
N PHE A 159 30.61 -19.81 -2.76
CA PHE A 159 29.25 -19.71 -3.32
C PHE A 159 29.17 -20.11 -4.80
N ASN A 160 30.28 -20.52 -5.42
CA ASN A 160 30.36 -20.99 -6.81
C ASN A 160 29.72 -20.02 -7.83
N ILE A 161 29.89 -18.72 -7.59
CA ILE A 161 29.39 -17.65 -8.45
C ILE A 161 30.45 -17.42 -9.54
N ALA A 162 30.18 -17.87 -10.76
CA ALA A 162 31.09 -17.76 -11.91
C ALA A 162 31.21 -16.31 -12.40
#